data_AF-A0A962YRH7-F1
#
_entry.id   AF-A0A962YRH7-F1
#
_cell.length_a   1.000
_cell.length_b   1.000
_cell.length_c   1.000
_cell.angle_alpha   90.00
_cell.angle_beta   90.00
_cell.angle_gamma   90.00
#
_symmetry.space_group_name_H-M   'P 1'
#
loop_
_entity.id
_entity.type
_entity.pdbx_description
1 polymer ?
#
loop_
_entity_poly.entity_id
_entity_poly.type
_entity_poly.pdbx_seq_one_letter_code
_entity_poly.pdbx_strand_id
1 'polypeptide(L)' 'MKVMQSMVNFSQFPDQNGHFGRYGGRFVAETLMEALHELNEAWQECRNDPDFLAELDADLAR' A
#
# COMPACT_ATOMS: atom_id res chain seq x y z
N MET A 1 -18.51 7.22 -31.62
CA MET A 1 -17.78 6.49 -30.56
C MET A 1 -17.34 7.52 -29.52
N LYS A 2 -18.02 7.60 -28.37
CA LYS A 2 -17.70 8.57 -27.32
C LYS A 2 -17.27 7.74 -26.11
N VAL A 3 -15.97 7.68 -25.83
CA VAL A 3 -15.48 7.03 -24.62
C VAL A 3 -15.92 7.91 -23.45
N MET A 4 -16.90 7.45 -22.68
CA MET A 4 -17.25 8.04 -21.39
C MET A 4 -16.06 7.81 -20.46
N GLN A 5 -15.29 8.86 -20.17
CA GLN A 5 -14.37 8.82 -19.03
C GLN A 5 -15.23 8.76 -17.77
N SER A 6 -15.36 7.57 -17.19
CA SER A 6 -15.86 7.39 -15.83
C SER A 6 -14.85 8.01 -14.86
N MET A 7 -15.30 8.86 -13.95
CA MET A 7 -14.45 9.41 -12.89
C MET A 7 -13.82 8.27 -12.09
N VAL A 8 -12.48 8.23 -12.05
CA VAL A 8 -11.73 7.22 -11.30
C VAL A 8 -11.84 7.55 -9.80
N ASN A 9 -12.29 6.59 -8.98
CA ASN A 9 -12.25 6.74 -7.53
C ASN A 9 -10.89 6.26 -7.00
N PHE A 10 -9.99 7.20 -6.70
CA PHE A 10 -8.65 6.89 -6.22
C PHE A 10 -8.62 6.23 -4.83
N SER A 11 -9.69 6.35 -4.02
CA SER A 11 -9.73 5.74 -2.70
C SER A 11 -9.90 4.21 -2.73
N GLN A 12 -10.22 3.63 -3.89
CA GLN A 12 -10.41 2.19 -4.07
C GLN A 12 -9.12 1.47 -4.48
N PHE A 13 -8.01 2.20 -4.59
CA PHE A 13 -6.71 1.65 -4.96
C PHE A 13 -5.71 1.69 -3.80
N PRO A 14 -4.70 0.80 -3.79
CA PRO A 14 -4.60 -0.38 -4.66
C PRO A 14 -5.71 -1.40 -4.38
N ASP A 15 -5.94 -2.32 -5.31
CA ASP A 15 -6.77 -3.49 -5.03
C ASP A 15 -6.11 -4.42 -3.99
N GLN A 16 -6.82 -5.46 -3.55
CA GLN A 16 -6.33 -6.44 -2.57
C GLN A 16 -5.02 -7.15 -2.98
N ASN A 17 -4.71 -7.17 -4.28
CA ASN A 17 -3.51 -7.78 -4.82
C ASN A 17 -2.37 -6.77 -5.01
N GLY A 18 -2.60 -5.49 -4.69
CA GLY A 18 -1.61 -4.41 -4.84
C GLY A 18 -1.64 -3.74 -6.21
N HIS A 19 -2.69 -3.92 -7.01
CA HIS A 19 -2.76 -3.32 -8.35
C HIS A 19 -3.47 -1.96 -8.36
N PHE A 20 -2.92 -1.04 -9.14
CA PHE A 20 -3.54 0.20 -9.59
C PHE A 20 -4.03 -0.02 -11.03
N GLY A 21 -5.21 -0.63 -11.17
CA GLY A 21 -5.72 -1.06 -12.46
C GLY A 21 -4.83 -2.15 -13.06
N ARG A 22 -4.19 -1.89 -14.20
CA ARG A 22 -3.28 -2.85 -14.88
C ARG A 22 -1.83 -2.82 -14.38
N TYR A 23 -1.52 -1.97 -13.40
CA TYR A 23 -0.16 -1.72 -12.91
C TYR A 23 -0.02 -2.13 -11.45
N GLY A 24 1.21 -2.36 -10.98
CA GLY A 24 1.49 -2.76 -9.60
C GLY A 24 1.49 -4.29 -9.43
N GLY A 25 0.99 -4.74 -8.28
CA GLY A 25 1.11 -6.14 -7.86
C GLY A 25 2.50 -6.47 -7.32
N ARG A 26 2.77 -7.76 -7.14
CA ARG A 26 4.03 -8.28 -6.61
C ARG A 26 4.67 -9.23 -7.63
N PHE A 27 5.67 -8.74 -8.36
CA PHE A 27 6.47 -9.55 -9.29
C PHE A 27 7.88 -9.74 -8.73
N VAL A 28 8.00 -10.70 -7.82
CA VAL A 28 9.19 -10.95 -7.00
C VAL A 28 9.50 -12.45 -6.99
N ALA A 29 10.71 -12.81 -6.55
CA ALA A 29 11.06 -14.22 -6.35
C ALA A 29 10.20 -14.84 -5.23
N GLU A 30 9.89 -16.14 -5.34
CA GLU A 30 9.15 -16.90 -4.32
C GLU A 30 9.80 -16.80 -2.95
N THR A 31 11.14 -16.77 -2.91
CA THR A 31 11.92 -16.63 -1.67
C THR A 31 11.70 -15.31 -0.93
N LEU A 32 11.08 -14.31 -1.57
CA LEU A 32 10.72 -13.02 -0.96
C LEU A 32 9.26 -12.94 -0.53
N MET A 33 8.43 -13.93 -0.88
CA MET A 33 6.99 -13.87 -0.62
C MET A 33 6.69 -13.79 0.88
N GLU A 34 7.38 -14.59 1.70
CA GLU A 34 7.18 -14.62 3.15
C GLU A 34 7.58 -13.30 3.81
N ALA A 35 8.77 -12.79 3.51
CA ALA A 35 9.24 -11.52 4.06
C ALA A 35 8.32 -10.34 3.70
N LEU A 36 7.74 -10.34 2.49
CA LEU A 36 6.76 -9.33 2.09
C LEU A 36 5.41 -9.51 2.78
N HIS A 37 5.04 -10.73 3.13
CA HIS A 37 3.84 -11.00 3.91
C HIS A 37 3.99 -10.45 5.33
N GLU A 38 5.08 -10.83 6.03
CA GLU A 38 5.41 -10.34 7.37
C GLU A 38 5.49 -8.81 7.42
N LEU A 39 6.16 -8.20 6.43
CA LEU A 39 6.24 -6.74 6.32
C LEU A 39 4.85 -6.10 6.17
N ASN A 40 3.99 -6.68 5.34
CA ASN A 40 2.64 -6.15 5.16
C ASN A 40 1.81 -6.28 6.44
N GLU A 41 1.93 -7.39 7.18
CA GLU A 41 1.26 -7.57 8.47
C GLU A 41 1.71 -6.53 9.50
N ALA A 42 3.03 -6.40 9.70
CA ALA A 42 3.59 -5.40 10.60
C ALA A 42 3.16 -3.97 10.22
N TRP A 43 3.11 -3.67 8.92
CA TRP A 43 2.60 -2.38 8.43
C TRP A 43 1.12 -2.17 8.74
N GLN A 44 0.26 -3.18 8.59
CA GLN A 44 -1.16 -3.05 8.94
C GLN A 44 -1.37 -2.75 10.42
N GLU A 45 -0.50 -3.29 11.27
CA GLU A 45 -0.51 -3.05 12.72
C GLU A 45 -0.04 -1.62 13.04
N CYS A 46 1.10 -1.18 12.51
CA CYS A 46 1.71 0.08 12.92
C CYS A 46 1.12 1.32 12.23
N ARG A 47 0.56 1.20 11.01
CA ARG A 47 0.13 2.38 10.21
C ARG A 47 -0.93 3.27 10.88
N ASN A 48 -1.67 2.73 11.84
CA ASN A 48 -2.69 3.45 12.60
C ASN A 48 -2.35 3.53 14.09
N ASP A 49 -1.16 3.07 14.50
CA ASP A 49 -0.69 3.11 15.88
C ASP A 49 -0.26 4.56 16.23
N PRO A 50 -0.91 5.21 17.21
CA PRO A 50 -0.58 6.57 17.61
C PRO A 50 0.87 6.73 18.08
N ASP A 51 1.45 5.73 18.74
CA ASP A 51 2.80 5.82 19.29
C ASP A 51 3.83 5.76 18.15
N PHE A 52 3.62 4.86 17.19
CA PHE A 52 4.44 4.78 15.96
C PHE A 52 4.38 6.07 15.14
N LEU A 53 3.18 6.64 14.96
CA LEU A 53 3.01 7.89 14.22
C LEU A 53 3.68 9.07 14.93
N ALA A 54 3.61 9.14 16.26
CA ALA A 54 4.27 10.19 17.03
C ALA A 54 5.80 10.13 16.92
N GLU A 55 6.38 8.93 16.94
CA GLU A 55 7.82 8.72 16.72
C GLU A 55 8.22 9.13 15.29
N LEU A 56 7.47 8.67 14.28
CA LEU A 56 7.71 9.02 12.87
C LEU A 56 7.65 10.53 12.63
N ASP A 57 6.65 11.22 13.18
CA ASP A 57 6.51 12.68 13.08
C ASP A 57 7.69 13.40 13.74
N ALA A 58 8.17 12.92 14.90
CA ALA A 58 9.33 13.48 15.58
C ALA A 58 10.63 13.32 14.76
N ASP A 59 10.83 12.16 14.12
CA ASP A 59 11.98 11.88 13.27
C ASP A 59 12.01 12.73 12.00
N LEU A 60 10.84 13.00 11.40
CA LEU A 60 10.70 13.80 10.17
C LEU A 60 10.72 15.32 10.41
N ALA A 61 10.57 15.78 11.66
CA ALA A 61 10.55 17.20 12.02
C ALA A 61 11.94 17.84 12.19
N ARG A 62 13.02 17.08 12.00
CA ARG A 62 14.41 17.52 12.17
C ARG A 62 15.05 18.02 10.88
#